data_AF-X1FKA4-F1
#
_entry.id   AF-X1FKA4-F1
#
_cell.length_a   1.000
_cell.length_b   1.000
_cell.length_c   1.000
_cell.angle_alpha   90.00
_cell.angle_beta   90.00
_cell.angle_gamma   90.00
#
_symmetry.space_group_name_H-M   'P 1'
#
loop_
_entity.id
_entity.type
_entity.pdbx_description
1 polymer ?
#
loop_
_entity_poly.entity_id
_entity_poly.type
_entity_poly.pdbx_seq_one_letter_code
_entity_poly.pdbx_strand_id
1 'polypeptide(L)'
;MKRQKTPVVLTREEVERLIEVGTGLEELYKKELKEEKLKGSKYLSYLKNNIFMAIRNQAIIRLLFSTGIRNSEACNLNDEDIYFEENRIKIRQGKRGNDEYQPLTKDETWKELRRYLRARKAFKYNKGNAFFIGKNGERVRSRELQRFIKQYGKEAGIKKQVYPHILRHSFATEYLRTTRDL
;
A
#
# COMPACT_ATOMS: atom_id res chain seq x y z
N MET A 1 -15.88 35.39 -1.07
CA MET A 1 -15.93 33.94 -0.76
C MET A 1 -14.93 33.18 -1.63
N LYS A 2 -13.87 32.59 -1.05
CA LYS A 2 -12.99 31.68 -1.79
C LYS A 2 -13.77 30.39 -2.05
N ARG A 3 -14.07 30.06 -3.32
CA ARG A 3 -14.58 28.74 -3.69
C ARG A 3 -13.57 27.70 -3.21
N GLN A 4 -13.92 26.93 -2.18
CA GLN A 4 -13.10 25.81 -1.74
C GLN A 4 -13.14 24.79 -2.87
N LYS A 5 -12.01 24.59 -3.59
CA LYS A 5 -11.94 23.57 -4.64
C LYS A 5 -12.19 22.21 -3.97
N THR A 6 -13.24 21.52 -4.39
CA THR A 6 -13.49 20.14 -3.98
C THR A 6 -12.22 19.33 -4.26
N PRO A 7 -11.64 18.67 -3.25
CA PRO A 7 -10.44 17.88 -3.46
C PRO A 7 -10.74 16.79 -4.48
N VAL A 8 -9.84 16.60 -5.45
CA VAL A 8 -9.95 15.50 -6.40
C VAL A 8 -9.76 14.21 -5.61
N VAL A 9 -10.73 13.32 -5.65
CA VAL A 9 -10.70 12.01 -4.97
C VAL A 9 -10.83 10.87 -5.97
N LEU A 10 -10.36 9.71 -5.56
CA LEU A 10 -10.61 8.44 -6.25
C LEU A 10 -11.90 7.81 -5.74
N THR A 11 -12.66 7.20 -6.65
CA THR A 11 -13.75 6.30 -6.27
C THR A 11 -13.21 4.95 -5.80
N ARG A 12 -14.05 4.13 -5.16
CA ARG A 12 -13.66 2.77 -4.76
C ARG A 12 -13.26 1.92 -5.98
N GLU A 13 -13.97 2.06 -7.09
CA GLU A 13 -13.67 1.36 -8.35
C GLU A 13 -12.32 1.81 -8.93
N GLU A 14 -11.98 3.10 -8.84
CA GLU A 14 -10.65 3.59 -9.23
C GLU A 14 -9.55 3.02 -8.33
N VAL A 15 -9.80 2.86 -7.03
CA VAL A 15 -8.82 2.25 -6.11
C VAL A 15 -8.66 0.75 -6.38
N GLU A 16 -9.75 0.02 -6.65
CA GLU A 16 -9.65 -1.40 -7.03
C GLU A 16 -8.86 -1.56 -8.34
N ARG A 17 -9.05 -0.71 -9.34
CA ARG A 17 -8.20 -0.73 -10.55
C ARG A 17 -6.71 -0.54 -10.26
N LEU A 18 -6.34 0.27 -9.26
CA LEU A 18 -4.93 0.40 -8.84
C LEU A 18 -4.40 -0.92 -8.25
N ILE A 19 -5.23 -1.64 -7.50
CA ILE A 19 -4.88 -2.93 -6.88
C ILE A 19 -4.80 -4.03 -7.94
N GLU A 20 -5.70 -4.01 -8.93
CA GLU A 20 -5.71 -4.91 -10.09
C GLU A 20 -4.43 -4.79 -10.92
N VAL A 21 -3.88 -3.58 -11.10
CA VAL A 21 -2.55 -3.41 -11.72
C VAL A 21 -1.47 -4.22 -10.98
N GLY A 22 -1.45 -4.12 -9.65
CA GLY A 22 -0.54 -4.90 -8.82
C GLY A 22 -0.78 -6.41 -8.94
N THR A 23 -2.04 -6.82 -9.03
CA THR A 23 -2.43 -8.22 -9.21
C THR A 23 -1.93 -8.77 -10.56
N GLY A 24 -2.16 -8.03 -11.65
CA GLY A 24 -1.69 -8.41 -12.98
C GLY A 24 -0.16 -8.50 -13.07
N LEU A 25 0.57 -7.57 -12.44
CA LEU A 25 2.03 -7.64 -12.35
C LEU A 25 2.49 -8.89 -11.60
N GLU A 26 1.85 -9.22 -10.48
CA GLU A 26 2.17 -10.40 -9.72
C GLU A 26 1.93 -11.69 -10.51
N GLU A 27 0.80 -11.79 -11.20
CA GLU A 27 0.45 -12.93 -12.05
C GLU A 27 1.44 -13.10 -13.20
N LEU A 28 1.78 -11.99 -13.87
CA LEU A 28 2.79 -11.95 -14.93
C LEU A 28 4.13 -12.54 -14.44
N TYR A 29 4.67 -12.03 -13.33
CA TYR A 29 5.96 -12.51 -12.83
C TYR A 29 5.90 -13.95 -12.29
N LYS A 30 4.76 -14.38 -11.73
CA LYS A 30 4.56 -15.78 -11.34
C LYS A 30 4.52 -16.72 -12.53
N LYS A 31 3.88 -16.31 -13.63
CA LYS A 31 3.86 -17.06 -14.89
C LYS A 31 5.27 -17.20 -15.45
N GLU A 32 5.99 -16.08 -15.60
CA GLU A 32 7.39 -16.09 -16.05
C GLU A 32 8.28 -16.99 -15.17
N LEU A 33 8.11 -16.93 -13.84
CA LEU A 33 8.90 -17.74 -12.91
C LEU A 33 8.65 -19.25 -13.06
N LYS A 34 7.43 -19.65 -13.45
CA LYS A 34 7.09 -21.06 -13.70
C LYS A 34 7.67 -21.56 -15.01
N GLU A 35 7.64 -20.74 -16.05
CA GLU A 35 8.08 -21.07 -17.42
C GLU A 35 9.61 -21.12 -17.52
N GLU A 36 10.32 -20.27 -16.76
CA GLU A 36 11.74 -20.00 -17.00
C GLU A 36 12.71 -20.68 -16.01
N LYS A 37 12.47 -21.95 -15.67
CA LYS A 37 13.28 -22.69 -14.67
C LYS A 37 14.77 -22.83 -15.03
N LEU A 38 15.15 -22.61 -16.29
CA LEU A 38 16.52 -22.75 -16.80
C LEU A 38 17.31 -21.43 -16.83
N LYS A 39 16.70 -20.29 -16.49
CA LYS A 39 17.40 -18.99 -16.47
C LYS A 39 18.27 -18.82 -15.22
N GLY A 40 19.37 -18.08 -15.36
CA GLY A 40 20.36 -17.87 -14.30
C GLY A 40 19.80 -17.24 -13.02
N SER A 41 20.51 -17.46 -11.90
CA SER A 41 20.10 -17.09 -10.54
C SER A 41 19.68 -15.61 -10.37
N LYS A 42 20.31 -14.69 -11.11
CA LYS A 42 20.00 -13.26 -11.11
C LYS A 42 18.59 -12.96 -11.64
N TYR A 43 18.16 -13.61 -12.71
CA TYR A 43 16.83 -13.39 -13.29
C TYR A 43 15.72 -13.98 -12.41
N LEU A 44 15.94 -15.17 -11.84
CA LEU A 44 15.02 -15.76 -10.86
C LEU A 44 14.87 -14.86 -9.62
N SER A 45 15.96 -14.25 -9.15
CA SER A 45 15.89 -13.25 -8.07
C SER A 45 15.12 -12.00 -8.49
N TYR A 46 15.26 -11.54 -9.74
CA TYR A 46 14.48 -10.40 -10.25
C TYR A 46 12.98 -10.69 -10.24
N LEU A 47 12.54 -11.85 -10.74
CA LEU A 47 11.14 -12.24 -10.75
C LEU A 47 10.57 -12.34 -9.33
N LYS A 48 11.27 -13.08 -8.44
CA LYS A 48 10.87 -13.21 -7.02
C LYS A 48 10.76 -11.85 -6.32
N ASN A 49 11.70 -10.95 -6.58
CA ASN A 49 11.66 -9.60 -6.00
C ASN A 49 10.44 -8.82 -6.51
N ASN A 50 10.13 -8.87 -7.80
CA ASN A 50 8.99 -8.12 -8.34
C ASN A 50 7.64 -8.70 -7.90
N ILE A 51 7.51 -10.03 -7.75
CA ILE A 51 6.34 -10.67 -7.13
C ILE A 51 6.12 -10.09 -5.71
N PHE A 52 7.19 -10.04 -4.91
CA PHE A 52 7.11 -9.50 -3.56
C PHE A 52 6.75 -8.00 -3.55
N MET A 53 7.33 -7.20 -4.45
CA MET A 53 7.00 -5.78 -4.59
C MET A 53 5.54 -5.57 -4.99
N ALA A 54 5.00 -6.37 -5.91
CA ALA A 54 3.61 -6.29 -6.34
C ALA A 54 2.64 -6.55 -5.18
N ILE A 55 2.87 -7.60 -4.39
CA ILE A 55 2.07 -7.92 -3.18
C ILE A 55 2.15 -6.79 -2.16
N ARG A 56 3.37 -6.29 -1.87
CA ARG A 56 3.58 -5.17 -0.94
C ARG A 56 2.83 -3.91 -1.39
N ASN A 57 2.92 -3.56 -2.66
CA ASN A 57 2.30 -2.35 -3.20
C ASN A 57 0.78 -2.39 -3.08
N GLN A 58 0.16 -3.55 -3.34
CA GLN A 58 -1.28 -3.75 -3.12
C GLN A 58 -1.67 -3.51 -1.65
N ALA A 59 -0.92 -4.10 -0.72
CA ALA A 59 -1.14 -3.93 0.72
C ALA A 59 -1.02 -2.46 1.17
N ILE A 60 -0.02 -1.74 0.66
CA ILE A 60 0.16 -0.31 0.94
C ILE A 60 -1.01 0.53 0.42
N ILE A 61 -1.45 0.31 -0.82
CA ILE A 61 -2.57 1.06 -1.42
C ILE A 61 -3.83 0.86 -0.59
N ARG A 62 -4.14 -0.39 -0.22
CA ARG A 62 -5.30 -0.71 0.64
C ARG A 62 -5.20 -0.05 2.00
N LEU A 63 -4.03 -0.09 2.64
CA LEU A 63 -3.83 0.56 3.93
C LEU A 63 -4.09 2.05 3.86
N LEU A 64 -3.47 2.75 2.90
CA LEU A 64 -3.64 4.20 2.73
C LEU A 64 -5.09 4.58 2.47
N PHE A 65 -5.78 3.83 1.61
CA PHE A 65 -7.18 4.08 1.30
C PHE A 65 -8.13 3.74 2.47
N SER A 66 -7.80 2.77 3.32
CA SER A 66 -8.69 2.34 4.41
C SER A 66 -8.49 3.10 5.72
N THR A 67 -7.39 3.85 5.85
CA THR A 67 -7.01 4.51 7.10
C THR A 67 -6.77 6.00 6.94
N GLY A 68 -6.56 6.47 5.70
CA GLY A 68 -6.23 7.86 5.42
C GLY A 68 -4.89 8.33 5.97
N ILE A 69 -4.01 7.43 6.45
CA ILE A 69 -2.70 7.85 6.98
C ILE A 69 -1.82 8.45 5.87
N ARG A 70 -0.84 9.26 6.26
CA ARG A 70 0.14 9.83 5.33
C ARG A 70 1.05 8.71 4.81
N ASN A 71 1.62 8.90 3.63
CA ASN A 71 2.60 7.95 3.11
C ASN A 71 3.85 7.84 4.00
N SER A 72 4.28 8.93 4.64
CA SER A 72 5.39 8.92 5.59
C SER A 72 5.06 8.08 6.83
N GLU A 73 3.85 8.20 7.36
CA GLU A 73 3.35 7.39 8.47
C GLU A 73 3.32 5.91 8.09
N ALA A 74 2.76 5.57 6.92
CA ALA A 74 2.77 4.21 6.40
C ALA A 74 4.19 3.66 6.22
N CYS A 75 5.12 4.46 5.66
CA CYS A 75 6.52 4.07 5.53
C CYS A 75 7.18 3.84 6.89
N ASN A 76 6.75 4.57 7.92
CA ASN A 76 7.35 4.54 9.25
C ASN A 76 6.81 3.44 10.14
N LEU A 77 5.77 2.68 9.79
CA LEU A 77 5.26 1.57 10.62
C LEU A 77 6.33 0.51 10.93
N ASN A 78 6.30 -0.03 12.15
CA ASN A 78 6.98 -1.24 12.59
C ASN A 78 5.98 -2.38 12.78
N ASP A 79 6.47 -3.61 12.90
CA ASP A 79 5.64 -4.78 13.20
C ASP A 79 4.82 -4.60 14.49
N GLU A 80 5.40 -4.00 15.52
CA GLU A 80 4.76 -3.73 16.81
C GLU A 80 3.63 -2.68 16.74
N ASP A 81 3.54 -1.92 15.64
CA ASP A 81 2.48 -0.92 15.46
C ASP A 81 1.18 -1.51 14.91
N ILE A 82 1.15 -2.81 14.60
CA ILE A 82 0.00 -3.46 13.97
C ILE A 82 -0.71 -4.35 14.98
N TYR A 83 -1.88 -3.91 15.44
CA TYR A 83 -2.67 -4.60 16.45
C TYR A 83 -3.82 -5.34 15.76
N PHE A 84 -3.59 -6.60 15.38
CA PHE A 84 -4.54 -7.41 14.62
C PHE A 84 -5.81 -7.73 15.42
N GLU A 85 -5.67 -8.01 16.71
CA GLU A 85 -6.79 -8.36 17.60
C GLU A 85 -7.67 -7.14 17.91
N GLU A 86 -7.07 -5.94 17.90
CA GLU A 86 -7.71 -4.68 18.28
C GLU A 86 -8.19 -3.87 17.06
N ASN A 87 -7.99 -4.40 15.84
CA ASN A 87 -8.34 -3.77 14.58
C ASN A 87 -7.86 -2.31 14.46
N ARG A 88 -6.60 -2.06 14.85
CA ARG A 88 -6.00 -0.71 14.79
C ARG A 88 -4.52 -0.74 14.45
N ILE A 89 -4.02 0.41 14.01
CA ILE A 89 -2.59 0.66 13.81
C ILE A 89 -2.15 1.85 14.65
N LYS A 90 -0.91 1.79 15.15
CA LYS A 90 -0.28 2.89 15.87
C LYS A 90 0.51 3.77 14.91
N ILE A 91 0.21 5.06 14.91
CA ILE A 91 0.91 6.10 14.16
C ILE A 91 1.86 6.80 15.11
N ARG A 92 3.14 6.46 15.00
CA ARG A 92 4.19 7.11 15.80
C ARG A 92 4.36 8.57 15.40
N GLN A 93 4.50 9.44 16.40
CA GLN A 93 4.72 10.88 16.20
C GLN A 93 3.72 11.47 15.20
N GLY A 94 2.43 11.36 15.52
CA GLY A 94 1.33 11.89 14.74
C GLY A 94 1.35 13.42 14.62
N LYS A 95 0.21 14.02 14.27
CA LYS A 95 0.13 15.45 13.89
C LYS A 95 0.64 16.39 14.99
N ARG A 96 0.61 15.97 16.24
CA ARG A 96 1.01 16.74 17.43
C ARG A 96 2.27 16.20 18.13
N GLY A 97 3.00 15.28 17.50
CA GLY A 97 4.18 14.64 18.10
C GLY A 97 3.86 13.51 19.09
N ASN A 98 2.59 13.30 19.43
CA ASN A 98 2.12 12.16 20.21
C ASN A 98 1.76 10.98 19.31
N ASP A 99 1.81 9.78 19.87
CA ASP A 99 1.32 8.58 19.19
C ASP A 99 -0.21 8.64 19.05
N GLU A 100 -0.71 8.30 17.87
CA GLU A 100 -2.13 8.25 17.54
C GLU A 100 -2.52 6.81 17.16
N TYR A 101 -3.74 6.37 17.49
CA TYR A 101 -4.25 5.07 17.05
C TYR A 101 -5.29 5.28 15.96
N GLN A 102 -5.06 4.66 14.80
CA GLN A 102 -5.96 4.73 13.66
C GLN A 102 -6.72 3.39 13.55
N PRO A 103 -8.05 3.38 13.71
CA PRO A 103 -8.85 2.20 13.46
C PRO A 103 -8.68 1.71 12.02
N LEU A 104 -8.62 0.39 11.85
CA LEU A 104 -8.58 -0.31 10.58
C LEU A 104 -9.66 -1.39 10.58
N THR A 105 -10.83 -1.04 10.05
CA THR A 105 -12.06 -1.86 10.16
C THR A 105 -12.43 -2.61 8.88
N LYS A 106 -11.64 -2.47 7.81
CA LYS A 106 -11.89 -3.13 6.52
C LYS A 106 -11.17 -4.47 6.44
N ASP A 107 -11.92 -5.56 6.41
CA ASP A 107 -11.39 -6.93 6.34
C ASP A 107 -10.53 -7.18 5.10
N GLU A 108 -10.90 -6.58 3.97
CA GLU A 108 -10.14 -6.67 2.72
C GLU A 108 -8.71 -6.12 2.87
N THR A 109 -8.52 -5.14 3.75
CA THR A 109 -7.20 -4.58 4.04
C THR A 109 -6.41 -5.49 4.95
N TRP A 110 -7.02 -6.06 5.98
CA TRP A 110 -6.37 -7.08 6.81
C TRP A 110 -5.94 -8.30 5.99
N LYS A 111 -6.76 -8.73 5.03
CA LYS A 111 -6.42 -9.81 4.09
C LYS A 111 -5.14 -9.51 3.32
N GLU A 112 -5.00 -8.32 2.76
CA GLU A 112 -3.78 -7.93 2.03
C GLU A 112 -2.57 -7.72 2.95
N LEU A 113 -2.75 -7.16 4.15
CA LEU A 113 -1.66 -7.05 5.13
C LEU A 113 -1.13 -8.43 5.54
N ARG A 114 -2.01 -9.40 5.83
CA ARG A 114 -1.61 -10.79 6.16
C ARG A 114 -0.97 -11.49 4.96
N ARG A 115 -1.45 -11.23 3.73
CA ARG A 115 -0.84 -11.76 2.51
C ARG A 115 0.56 -11.20 2.30
N TYR A 116 0.72 -9.90 2.52
CA TYR A 116 2.03 -9.25 2.51
C TYR A 116 2.98 -9.84 3.55
N LEU A 117 2.55 -10.02 4.80
CA LEU A 117 3.38 -10.64 5.84
C LEU A 117 3.83 -12.06 5.49
N ARG A 118 2.95 -12.88 4.90
CA ARG A 118 3.32 -14.21 4.39
C ARG A 118 4.38 -14.12 3.29
N ALA A 119 4.23 -13.20 2.34
CA ALA A 119 5.22 -12.97 1.29
C ALA A 119 6.55 -12.44 1.85
N ARG A 120 6.48 -11.54 2.85
CA ARG A 120 7.64 -10.96 3.54
C ARG A 120 8.43 -12.03 4.30
N LYS A 121 7.75 -12.96 4.97
CA LYS A 121 8.39 -14.08 5.67
C LYS A 121 9.23 -14.95 4.74
N ALA A 122 8.79 -15.13 3.50
CA ALA A 122 9.53 -15.87 2.47
C ALA A 122 10.58 -15.01 1.72
N PHE A 123 10.66 -13.71 1.98
CA PHE A 123 11.54 -12.79 1.28
C PHE A 123 12.94 -12.81 1.87
N LYS A 124 13.95 -13.07 1.03
CA LYS A 124 15.36 -13.27 1.46
C LYS A 124 16.00 -12.09 2.22
N TYR A 125 15.44 -10.88 2.09
CA TYR A 125 15.96 -9.69 2.75
C TYR A 125 15.09 -9.23 3.94
N ASN A 126 14.18 -10.06 4.45
CA ASN A 126 13.40 -9.74 5.63
C ASN A 126 14.31 -9.56 6.86
N LYS A 127 14.65 -8.31 7.20
CA LYS A 127 15.53 -7.92 8.31
C LYS A 127 14.94 -6.71 9.03
N GLY A 128 15.21 -6.60 10.33
CA GLY A 128 14.76 -5.48 11.15
C GLY A 128 13.28 -5.54 11.52
N ASN A 129 12.76 -4.41 12.02
CA ASN A 129 11.39 -4.29 12.57
C ASN A 129 10.45 -3.45 11.69
N ALA A 130 10.92 -2.91 10.56
CA ALA A 130 10.09 -2.10 9.67
C ALA A 130 8.97 -2.96 9.07
N PHE A 131 7.73 -2.49 9.18
CA PHE A 131 6.58 -3.24 8.70
C PHE A 131 6.62 -3.38 7.18
N PHE A 132 6.71 -2.27 6.45
CA PHE A 132 6.90 -2.27 5.01
C PHE A 132 8.37 -2.13 4.60
N ILE A 133 8.87 -3.15 3.89
CA ILE A 133 10.26 -3.19 3.40
C ILE A 133 10.37 -3.06 1.87
N GLY A 134 11.50 -2.53 1.44
CA GLY A 134 11.96 -2.39 0.07
C GLY A 134 12.56 -3.67 -0.51
N LYS A 135 12.98 -3.60 -1.78
CA LYS A 135 13.66 -4.70 -2.49
C LYS A 135 14.94 -5.21 -1.82
N ASN A 136 15.54 -4.43 -0.92
CA ASN A 136 16.78 -4.76 -0.24
C ASN A 136 16.57 -5.09 1.26
N GLY A 137 15.32 -5.15 1.74
CA GLY A 137 15.03 -5.40 3.17
C GLY A 137 14.89 -4.13 4.02
N GLU A 138 15.43 -3.02 3.56
CA GLU A 138 15.31 -1.73 4.24
C GLU A 138 13.88 -1.20 4.24
N ARG A 139 13.55 -0.31 5.19
CA ARG A 139 12.27 0.42 5.22
C ARG A 139 11.92 1.01 3.85
N VAL A 140 10.68 0.80 3.39
CA VAL A 140 10.20 1.40 2.15
C VAL A 140 10.25 2.93 2.25
N ARG A 141 10.74 3.59 1.20
CA ARG A 141 10.91 5.06 1.20
C ARG A 141 9.65 5.73 0.63
N SER A 142 9.28 6.89 1.17
CA SER A 142 8.11 7.65 0.71
C SER A 142 8.16 8.00 -0.79
N ARG A 143 9.36 8.25 -1.34
CA ARG A 143 9.57 8.48 -2.78
C ARG A 143 9.29 7.24 -3.62
N GLU A 144 9.63 6.05 -3.12
CA GLU A 144 9.30 4.79 -3.81
C GLU A 144 7.79 4.58 -3.86
N LEU A 145 7.13 4.87 -2.74
CA LEU A 145 5.68 4.79 -2.58
C LEU A 145 4.94 5.74 -3.54
N GLN A 146 5.38 6.99 -3.61
CA GLN A 146 4.88 7.97 -4.58
C GLN A 146 5.07 7.50 -6.03
N ARG A 147 6.24 6.94 -6.34
CA ARG A 147 6.58 6.50 -7.70
C ARG A 147 5.68 5.38 -8.17
N PHE A 148 5.53 4.30 -7.40
CA PHE A 148 4.71 3.17 -7.85
C PHE A 148 3.22 3.51 -7.87
N ILE A 149 2.72 4.32 -6.92
CA ILE A 149 1.30 4.73 -6.92
C ILE A 149 0.99 5.57 -8.17
N LYS A 150 1.89 6.49 -8.54
CA LYS A 150 1.75 7.25 -9.78
C LYS A 150 1.79 6.35 -11.01
N GLN A 151 2.67 5.35 -11.02
CA GLN A 151 2.77 4.39 -12.12
C GLN A 151 1.49 3.56 -12.25
N TYR A 152 0.98 3.01 -11.13
CA TYR A 152 -0.26 2.23 -11.13
C TYR A 152 -1.46 3.07 -11.55
N GLY A 153 -1.50 4.37 -11.21
CA GLY A 153 -2.54 5.28 -11.71
C GLY A 153 -2.57 5.40 -13.23
N LYS A 154 -1.39 5.44 -13.87
CA LYS A 154 -1.28 5.46 -15.33
C LYS A 154 -1.71 4.13 -15.94
N GLU A 155 -1.21 3.02 -15.40
CA GLU A 155 -1.52 1.67 -15.89
C GLU A 155 -3.00 1.30 -15.70
N ALA A 156 -3.64 1.81 -14.64
CA ALA A 156 -5.06 1.66 -14.38
C ALA A 156 -5.96 2.51 -15.31
N GLY A 157 -5.37 3.35 -16.18
CA GLY A 157 -6.12 4.25 -17.05
C GLY A 157 -6.88 5.35 -16.30
N ILE A 158 -6.40 5.76 -15.12
CA ILE A 158 -7.03 6.82 -14.33
C ILE A 158 -6.57 8.17 -14.89
N LYS A 159 -7.51 8.98 -15.39
CA LYS A 159 -7.23 10.31 -15.97
C LYS A 159 -6.75 11.33 -14.93
N LYS A 160 -7.11 11.14 -13.66
CA LYS A 160 -6.71 12.00 -12.54
C LYS A 160 -5.24 11.75 -12.20
N GLN A 161 -4.55 12.77 -11.70
CA GLN A 161 -3.19 12.57 -11.15
C GLN A 161 -3.27 11.73 -9.87
N VAL A 162 -2.67 10.54 -9.88
CA VAL A 162 -2.66 9.63 -8.73
C VAL A 162 -1.36 9.77 -7.94
N TYR A 163 -1.48 10.08 -6.65
CA TYR A 163 -0.38 10.23 -5.70
C TYR A 163 -0.87 9.91 -4.28
N PRO A 164 -0.01 9.60 -3.29
CA PRO A 164 -0.47 9.06 -2.01
C PRO A 164 -1.50 9.92 -1.26
N HIS A 165 -1.40 11.25 -1.33
CA HIS A 165 -2.38 12.13 -0.68
C HIS A 165 -3.78 12.04 -1.32
N ILE A 166 -3.91 11.67 -2.60
CA ILE A 166 -5.23 11.47 -3.20
C ILE A 166 -5.97 10.32 -2.53
N LEU A 167 -5.29 9.23 -2.20
CA LEU A 167 -5.87 8.08 -1.48
C LEU A 167 -6.37 8.49 -0.09
N ARG A 168 -5.60 9.33 0.61
CA ARG A 168 -6.01 9.91 1.90
C ARG A 168 -7.26 10.79 1.76
N HIS A 169 -7.32 11.64 0.73
CA HIS A 169 -8.51 12.46 0.49
C HIS A 169 -9.72 11.59 0.15
N SER A 170 -9.54 10.53 -0.65
CA SER A 170 -10.59 9.56 -0.95
C SER A 170 -11.12 8.88 0.31
N PHE A 171 -10.23 8.46 1.22
CA PHE A 171 -10.63 7.92 2.52
C PHE A 171 -11.51 8.91 3.30
N ALA A 172 -11.06 10.17 3.43
CA ALA A 172 -11.80 11.18 4.19
C ALA A 172 -13.20 11.40 3.60
N THR A 173 -13.33 11.42 2.27
CA THR A 173 -14.63 11.50 1.60
C THR A 173 -15.48 10.24 1.81
N GLU A 174 -14.91 9.04 1.70
CA GLU A 174 -15.65 7.78 1.96
C GLU A 174 -16.14 7.72 3.41
N TYR A 175 -15.26 8.09 4.36
CA TYR A 175 -15.58 8.13 5.78
C TYR A 175 -16.77 9.06 6.06
N LEU A 176 -16.71 10.31 5.60
CA LEU A 176 -17.80 11.27 5.77
C LEU A 176 -19.12 10.82 5.11
N ARG A 177 -19.06 10.16 3.94
CA ARG A 177 -20.24 9.54 3.30
C ARG A 177 -20.85 8.45 4.17
N THR A 178 -20.02 7.64 4.82
CA THR A 178 -20.49 6.53 5.66
C THR A 178 -21.00 6.98 7.03
N THR A 179 -20.50 8.09 7.59
CA THR A 179 -20.98 8.64 8.87
C THR A 179 -22.19 9.56 8.75
N ARG A 180 -22.67 9.83 7.51
CA ARG A 180 -23.77 10.76 7.19
C ARG A 180 -23.49 12.24 7.55
N ASP A 181 -22.22 12.62 7.64
CA ASP A 181 -21.77 14.01 7.90
C ASP A 181 -21.43 14.78 6.61
N LEU A 182 -22.18 14.56 5.52
CA LEU A 182 -22.04 15.29 4.24
C LEU A 182 -23.33 15.98 3.81
#